data_AF-A0A1I9S0F7-F1
#
_entry.id   AF-A0A1I9S0F7-F1
#
_cell.length_a   1.000
_cell.length_b   1.000
_cell.length_c   1.000
_cell.angle_alpha   90.00
_cell.angle_beta   90.00
_cell.angle_gamma   90.00
#
_symmetry.space_group_name_H-M   'P 1'
#
loop_
_entity.id
_entity.type
_entity.pdbx_description
1 polymer ?
#
loop_
_entity_poly.entity_id
_entity_poly.type
_entity_poly.pdbx_seq_one_letter_code
_entity_poly.pdbx_strand_id
1 'polypeptide(L)'
;AEQIFLKVQKTFCINLKEPVEFVYLRGRMLVAPQCWPRFTIIGQAIGSVILGLEALLKFCPHFFVDTTGHSFVVPVFRWVGGCKTASYVHFPTVSLDMIEKVRSCESSYNNSYIISQNKLLTNLKLIYYRLFAKLYGFAGRRNHVVMVNSTWTHGHIAKIWRARNIYIIFPPCDTTSFLELSLHRRGNRFRIVSIGQFRPEKDHKLQLRILATFLGKLSSQKAKCVELVLIGSCRDKEDKV
;
A
#
# COMPACT_ATOMS: atom_id res chain seq x y z
N ALA A 1 -13.69 18.52 -9.60
CA ALA A 1 -13.81 17.19 -10.24
C ALA A 1 -12.94 17.07 -11.49
N GLU A 2 -12.98 18.03 -12.42
CA GLU A 2 -12.24 17.97 -13.70
C GLU A 2 -10.73 17.68 -13.58
N GLN A 3 -10.03 18.36 -12.66
CA GLN A 3 -8.60 18.09 -12.43
C GLN A 3 -8.31 16.64 -12.01
N ILE A 4 -9.23 15.99 -11.29
CA ILE A 4 -9.09 14.59 -10.90
C ILE A 4 -9.24 13.70 -12.14
N PHE A 5 -10.23 13.96 -12.99
CA PHE A 5 -10.44 13.19 -14.22
C PHE A 5 -9.27 13.31 -15.19
N LEU A 6 -8.74 14.52 -15.40
CA LEU A 6 -7.54 14.75 -16.21
C LEU A 6 -6.33 13.98 -15.65
N LYS A 7 -6.18 13.94 -14.32
CA LYS A 7 -5.12 13.17 -13.68
C LYS A 7 -5.30 11.67 -13.89
N VAL A 8 -6.52 11.15 -13.77
CA VAL A 8 -6.81 9.73 -14.03
C VAL A 8 -6.49 9.37 -15.48
N GLN A 9 -6.95 10.17 -16.43
CA GLN A 9 -6.67 9.95 -17.85
C GLN A 9 -5.16 9.99 -18.14
N LYS A 10 -4.45 11.01 -17.64
CA LYS A 10 -3.00 11.14 -17.85
C LYS A 10 -2.18 10.02 -17.21
N THR A 11 -2.63 9.51 -16.06
CA THR A 11 -1.86 8.53 -15.27
C THR A 11 -2.15 7.10 -15.69
N PHE A 12 -3.42 6.80 -15.98
CA PHE A 12 -3.91 5.44 -16.20
C PHE A 12 -4.47 5.20 -17.60
N CYS A 13 -4.56 6.24 -18.44
CA CYS A 13 -5.20 6.18 -19.76
C CYS A 13 -6.68 5.76 -19.70
N ILE A 14 -7.34 5.97 -18.55
CA ILE A 14 -8.74 5.59 -18.33
C ILE A 14 -9.64 6.79 -18.56
N ASN A 15 -10.60 6.64 -19.48
CA ASN A 15 -11.71 7.57 -19.66
C ASN A 15 -12.95 7.01 -18.93
N LEU A 16 -13.45 7.74 -17.94
CA LEU A 16 -14.67 7.37 -17.23
C LEU A 16 -15.87 7.70 -18.11
N LYS A 17 -16.70 6.69 -18.41
CA LYS A 17 -17.90 6.85 -19.25
C LYS A 17 -19.05 7.53 -18.51
N GLU A 18 -19.11 7.35 -17.20
CA GLU A 18 -20.18 7.86 -16.34
C GLU A 18 -19.66 8.94 -15.39
N PRO A 19 -20.47 9.96 -15.08
CA PRO A 19 -20.10 11.00 -14.14
C PRO A 19 -19.95 10.43 -12.73
N VAL A 20 -18.90 10.86 -12.02
CA VAL A 20 -18.63 10.47 -10.63
C VAL A 20 -18.90 11.66 -9.72
N GLU A 21 -19.75 11.46 -8.72
CA GLU A 21 -19.99 12.44 -7.67
C GLU A 21 -18.94 12.34 -6.56
N PHE A 22 -18.39 13.47 -6.14
CA PHE A 22 -17.40 13.54 -5.06
C PHE A 22 -18.01 14.16 -3.82
N VAL A 23 -18.25 13.34 -2.80
CA VAL A 23 -18.71 13.80 -1.48
C VAL A 23 -17.50 13.97 -0.57
N TYR A 24 -17.18 15.21 -0.21
CA TYR A 24 -16.05 15.52 0.66
C TYR A 24 -16.41 15.37 2.14
N LEU A 25 -15.54 14.69 2.90
CA LEU A 25 -15.69 14.47 4.34
C LEU A 25 -14.81 15.44 5.13
N ARG A 26 -15.34 15.98 6.23
CA ARG A 26 -14.65 16.94 7.10
C ARG A 26 -13.66 16.23 8.03
N GLY A 27 -14.01 15.03 8.51
CA GLY A 27 -13.22 14.26 9.47
C GLY A 27 -11.95 13.60 8.92
N ARG A 28 -11.51 13.90 7.69
CA ARG A 28 -10.37 13.22 7.04
C ARG A 28 -9.08 13.25 7.88
N MET A 29 -8.87 14.31 8.66
CA MET A 29 -7.69 14.43 9.52
C MET A 29 -7.60 13.30 10.56
N LEU A 30 -8.74 12.74 11.00
CA LEU A 30 -8.76 11.68 12.02
C LEU A 30 -8.15 10.36 11.55
N VAL A 31 -7.99 10.15 10.25
CA VAL A 31 -7.27 8.97 9.71
C VAL A 31 -5.81 9.28 9.37
N ALA A 32 -5.37 10.53 9.56
CA ALA A 32 -3.99 10.92 9.35
C ALA A 32 -3.12 10.52 10.55
N PRO A 33 -1.89 10.00 10.32
CA PRO A 33 -1.02 9.56 11.42
C PRO A 33 -0.60 10.72 12.34
N GLN A 34 -0.57 11.96 11.83
CA GLN A 34 -0.20 13.16 12.59
C GLN A 34 -1.14 13.43 13.76
N CYS A 35 -2.42 13.03 13.66
CA CYS A 35 -3.39 13.19 14.74
C CYS A 35 -3.19 12.19 15.88
N TRP A 36 -2.38 11.15 15.68
CA TRP A 36 -2.19 10.06 16.63
C TRP A 36 -0.69 9.79 16.87
N PRO A 37 0.02 10.68 17.60
CA PRO A 37 1.46 10.53 17.84
C PRO A 37 1.80 9.30 18.71
N ARG A 38 0.82 8.74 19.42
CA ARG A 38 0.94 7.47 20.17
C ARG A 38 -0.24 6.58 19.79
N PHE A 39 0.00 5.26 19.77
CA PHE A 39 -1.00 4.26 19.38
C PHE A 39 -1.69 4.57 18.03
N THR A 40 -0.91 4.98 17.04
CA THR A 40 -1.39 5.47 15.74
C THR A 40 -2.40 4.52 15.09
N ILE A 41 -2.13 3.21 15.11
CA ILE A 41 -2.96 2.20 14.44
C ILE A 41 -4.39 2.15 15.02
N ILE A 42 -4.55 2.13 16.35
CA ILE A 42 -5.88 2.11 16.97
C ILE A 42 -6.56 3.47 16.86
N GLY A 43 -5.80 4.56 16.95
CA GLY A 43 -6.30 5.92 16.74
C GLY A 43 -6.90 6.09 15.35
N GLN A 44 -6.17 5.68 14.30
CA GLN A 44 -6.67 5.68 12.93
C GLN A 44 -7.88 4.76 12.74
N ALA A 45 -7.92 3.61 13.43
CA ALA A 45 -9.10 2.73 13.40
C ALA A 45 -10.34 3.43 13.96
N ILE A 46 -10.23 4.11 15.12
CA ILE A 46 -11.31 4.89 15.72
C ILE A 46 -11.70 6.06 14.80
N GLY A 47 -10.71 6.81 14.30
CA GLY A 47 -10.93 7.90 13.36
C GLY A 47 -11.67 7.45 12.10
N SER A 48 -11.37 6.24 11.61
CA SER A 48 -12.08 5.67 10.46
C SER A 48 -13.54 5.34 10.76
N VAL A 49 -13.88 4.90 11.97
CA VAL A 49 -15.29 4.65 12.36
C VAL A 49 -16.08 5.96 12.36
N ILE A 50 -15.52 7.03 12.94
CA ILE A 50 -16.13 8.36 12.96
C ILE A 50 -16.33 8.88 11.52
N LEU A 51 -15.30 8.73 10.69
CA LEU A 51 -15.37 9.13 9.29
C LEU A 51 -16.39 8.31 8.50
N GLY A 52 -16.50 7.02 8.79
CA GLY A 52 -17.49 6.13 8.20
C GLY A 52 -18.92 6.51 8.56
N LEU A 53 -19.17 6.93 9.82
CA LEU A 53 -20.46 7.45 10.25
C LEU A 53 -20.79 8.77 9.56
N GLU A 54 -19.83 9.70 9.46
CA GLU A 54 -20.01 10.95 8.71
C GLU A 54 -20.38 10.66 7.24
N ALA A 55 -19.70 9.70 6.61
CA ALA A 55 -19.97 9.30 5.24
C ALA A 55 -21.37 8.70 5.08
N LEU A 56 -21.77 7.81 6.00
CA LEU A 56 -23.07 7.15 5.97
C LEU A 56 -24.23 8.13 6.14
N LEU A 57 -24.06 9.16 7.00
CA LEU A 57 -25.05 10.22 7.19
C LEU A 57 -25.22 11.11 5.97
N LYS A 58 -24.17 11.28 5.16
CA LYS A 58 -24.25 12.03 3.90
C LYS A 58 -24.84 11.21 2.76
N PHE A 59 -24.49 9.92 2.70
CA PHE A 59 -24.95 9.03 1.66
C PHE A 59 -24.95 7.58 2.15
N CYS A 60 -26.13 6.95 2.09
CA CYS A 60 -26.31 5.54 2.42
C CYS A 60 -26.43 4.72 1.13
N PRO A 61 -25.34 4.08 0.65
CA PRO A 61 -25.38 3.32 -0.59
C PRO A 61 -25.96 1.92 -0.41
N HIS A 62 -26.51 1.34 -1.48
CA HIS A 62 -26.82 -0.10 -1.51
C HIS A 62 -25.57 -0.97 -1.47
N PHE A 63 -24.50 -0.54 -2.15
CA PHE A 63 -23.21 -1.22 -2.22
C PHE A 63 -22.09 -0.28 -1.75
N PHE A 64 -21.31 -0.74 -0.79
CA PHE A 64 -20.16 -0.01 -0.27
C PHE A 64 -18.87 -0.78 -0.58
N VAL A 65 -17.89 -0.10 -1.18
CA VAL A 65 -16.59 -0.67 -1.52
C VAL A 65 -15.48 0.15 -0.87
N ASP A 66 -14.76 -0.45 0.08
CA ASP A 66 -13.57 0.17 0.68
C ASP A 66 -12.31 -0.14 -0.15
N THR A 67 -11.73 0.87 -0.76
CA THR A 67 -10.44 0.79 -1.48
C THR A 67 -9.29 1.46 -0.71
N THR A 68 -9.58 2.04 0.45
CA THR A 68 -8.62 2.84 1.23
C THR A 68 -7.86 2.02 2.27
N GLY A 69 -8.41 0.85 2.66
CA GLY A 69 -7.81 -0.03 3.68
C GLY A 69 -8.30 0.27 5.10
N HIS A 70 -9.38 1.02 5.27
CA HIS A 70 -10.00 1.31 6.56
C HIS A 70 -11.06 0.26 6.92
N SER A 71 -10.61 -0.94 7.31
CA SER A 71 -11.52 -2.08 7.50
C SER A 71 -12.56 -1.92 8.62
N PHE A 72 -12.36 -0.96 9.54
CA PHE A 72 -13.33 -0.65 10.59
C PHE A 72 -14.53 0.18 10.10
N VAL A 73 -14.46 0.74 8.89
CA VAL A 73 -15.60 1.38 8.23
C VAL A 73 -16.63 0.33 7.77
N VAL A 74 -16.19 -0.87 7.43
CA VAL A 74 -17.05 -1.94 6.89
C VAL A 74 -18.18 -2.33 7.85
N PRO A 75 -17.94 -2.59 9.16
CA PRO A 75 -19.02 -2.84 10.11
C PRO A 75 -20.03 -1.69 10.20
N VAL A 76 -19.58 -0.43 10.09
CA VAL A 76 -20.47 0.75 10.14
C VAL A 76 -21.47 0.71 8.98
N PHE A 77 -20.98 0.59 7.75
CA PHE A 77 -21.84 0.53 6.57
C PHE A 77 -22.71 -0.73 6.54
N ARG A 78 -22.18 -1.87 7.00
CA ARG A 78 -22.95 -3.11 7.02
C ARG A 78 -24.09 -3.07 8.04
N TRP A 79 -23.81 -2.69 9.28
CA TRP A 79 -24.76 -2.85 10.39
C TRP A 79 -25.65 -1.64 10.59
N VAL A 80 -25.09 -0.44 10.45
CA VAL A 80 -25.85 0.81 10.59
C VAL A 80 -26.51 1.16 9.26
N GLY A 81 -25.78 1.01 8.15
CA GLY A 81 -26.27 1.35 6.81
C GLY A 81 -27.04 0.25 6.09
N GLY A 82 -26.98 -1.00 6.56
CA GLY A 82 -27.57 -2.14 5.86
C GLY A 82 -26.92 -2.45 4.50
N CYS A 83 -25.74 -1.89 4.21
CA CYS A 83 -25.13 -1.96 2.88
C CYS A 83 -24.53 -3.35 2.58
N LYS A 84 -24.48 -3.71 1.30
CA LYS A 84 -23.64 -4.80 0.79
C LYS A 84 -22.20 -4.31 0.69
N THR A 85 -21.33 -4.86 1.52
CA THR A 85 -19.94 -4.41 1.67
C THR A 85 -18.92 -5.26 0.91
N ALA A 86 -17.95 -4.61 0.30
CA ALA A 86 -16.73 -5.21 -0.21
C ALA A 86 -15.48 -4.39 0.17
N SER A 87 -14.31 -5.02 0.16
CA SER A 87 -13.03 -4.33 0.34
C SER A 87 -12.04 -4.74 -0.73
N TYR A 88 -11.26 -3.78 -1.25
CA TYR A 88 -10.09 -4.03 -2.09
C TYR A 88 -8.83 -3.62 -1.33
N VAL A 89 -8.10 -4.63 -0.83
CA VAL A 89 -6.94 -4.43 0.04
C VAL A 89 -5.65 -4.48 -0.77
N HIS A 90 -4.93 -3.35 -0.77
CA HIS A 90 -3.59 -3.25 -1.37
C HIS A 90 -2.47 -3.63 -0.41
N PHE A 91 -2.55 -3.14 0.83
CA PHE A 91 -1.65 -3.47 1.92
C PHE A 91 -2.47 -3.60 3.21
N PRO A 92 -2.29 -4.68 4.00
CA PRO A 92 -3.01 -4.85 5.24
C PRO A 92 -2.54 -3.82 6.27
N THR A 93 -3.45 -3.30 7.10
CA THR A 93 -3.13 -2.36 8.19
C THR A 93 -2.15 -2.98 9.19
N VAL A 94 -2.30 -4.28 9.43
CA VAL A 94 -1.35 -5.10 10.19
C VAL A 94 -1.11 -6.40 9.44
N SER A 95 0.16 -6.77 9.24
CA SER A 95 0.58 -8.03 8.64
C SER A 95 1.17 -8.99 9.68
N LEU A 96 1.24 -10.28 9.35
CA LEU A 96 1.94 -11.26 10.20
C LEU A 96 3.44 -10.93 10.28
N ASP A 97 4.02 -10.44 9.19
CA ASP A 97 5.43 -10.04 9.14
C ASP A 97 5.73 -8.91 10.16
N MET A 98 4.78 -7.98 10.37
CA MET A 98 4.93 -6.96 11.42
C MET A 98 4.94 -7.56 12.82
N ILE A 99 4.13 -8.60 13.06
CA ILE A 99 4.09 -9.30 14.36
C ILE A 99 5.36 -10.14 14.56
N GLU A 100 5.82 -10.82 13.50
CA GLU A 100 7.03 -11.62 13.51
C GLU A 100 8.29 -10.76 13.69
N LYS A 101 8.38 -9.60 13.03
CA LYS A 101 9.50 -8.66 13.21
C LYS A 101 9.61 -8.13 14.63
N VAL A 102 8.49 -7.83 15.28
CA VAL A 102 8.51 -7.44 16.71
C VAL A 102 8.93 -8.64 17.57
N ARG A 103 8.53 -9.87 17.20
CA ARG A 103 8.92 -11.09 17.90
C ARG A 103 10.41 -11.43 17.74
N SER A 104 11.01 -11.14 16.58
CA SER A 104 12.45 -11.36 16.32
C SER A 104 13.35 -10.24 16.83
N CYS A 105 12.79 -9.19 17.45
CA CYS A 105 13.51 -8.00 17.91
C CYS A 105 14.33 -7.29 16.82
N GLU A 106 14.02 -7.50 15.55
CA GLU A 106 14.72 -6.85 14.44
C GLU A 106 14.39 -5.35 14.40
N SER A 107 15.43 -4.52 14.27
CA SER A 107 15.29 -3.08 14.05
C SER A 107 14.92 -2.82 12.58
N SER A 108 13.91 -1.99 12.38
CA SER A 108 13.45 -1.61 11.03
C SER A 108 12.80 -0.23 11.09
N TYR A 109 12.45 0.34 9.94
CA TYR A 109 11.82 1.66 9.84
C TYR A 109 10.55 1.80 10.73
N ASN A 110 9.83 0.70 10.96
CA ASN A 110 8.62 0.65 11.81
C ASN A 110 8.86 0.13 13.26
N ASN A 111 10.10 -0.19 13.64
CA ASN A 111 10.44 -0.69 14.97
C ASN A 111 11.65 0.07 15.52
N SER A 112 11.40 1.02 16.42
CA SER A 112 12.45 1.86 17.00
C SER A 112 13.42 1.03 17.84
N TYR A 113 14.70 1.40 17.77
CA TYR A 113 15.82 0.76 18.48
C TYR A 113 15.61 0.65 19.99
N ILE A 114 14.89 1.62 20.58
CA ILE A 114 14.58 1.68 22.02
C ILE A 114 13.60 0.57 22.43
N ILE A 115 12.64 0.22 21.57
CA ILE A 115 11.67 -0.85 21.85
C ILE A 115 12.35 -2.21 21.70
N SER A 116 13.24 -2.40 20.72
CA SER A 116 13.92 -3.69 20.51
C SER A 116 14.86 -4.09 21.65
N GLN A 117 15.37 -3.14 22.44
CA GLN A 117 16.27 -3.45 23.57
C GLN A 117 15.54 -3.81 24.88
N ASN A 118 14.25 -3.47 25.02
CA ASN A 118 13.50 -3.73 26.26
C ASN A 118 12.45 -4.83 26.06
N LYS A 119 12.71 -6.01 26.64
CA LYS A 119 11.83 -7.19 26.54
C LYS A 119 10.40 -6.93 27.02
N LEU A 120 10.20 -6.05 28.02
CA LEU A 120 8.86 -5.68 28.50
C LEU A 120 8.09 -4.84 27.47
N LEU A 121 8.75 -3.84 26.86
CA LEU A 121 8.14 -3.00 25.83
C LEU A 121 7.83 -3.80 24.55
N THR A 122 8.72 -4.72 24.16
CA THR A 122 8.48 -5.66 23.07
C THR A 122 7.25 -6.54 23.35
N ASN A 123 7.15 -7.11 24.56
CA ASN A 123 6.01 -7.94 24.95
C ASN A 123 4.70 -7.15 24.95
N LEU A 124 4.69 -5.92 25.48
CA LEU A 124 3.52 -5.04 25.45
C LEU A 124 3.11 -4.69 24.01
N LYS A 125 4.06 -4.38 23.14
CA LYS A 125 3.80 -4.11 21.71
C LYS A 125 3.25 -5.34 20.99
N LEU A 126 3.75 -6.54 21.30
CA LEU A 126 3.22 -7.80 20.78
C LEU A 126 1.78 -8.04 21.22
N ILE A 127 1.47 -7.82 22.50
CA ILE A 127 0.10 -7.94 23.03
C ILE A 127 -0.80 -6.95 22.29
N TYR A 128 -0.38 -5.69 22.15
CA TYR A 128 -1.10 -4.66 21.42
C TYR A 128 -1.39 -5.09 19.97
N TYR A 129 -0.38 -5.54 19.21
CA TYR A 129 -0.59 -5.98 17.83
C TYR A 129 -1.46 -7.24 17.71
N ARG A 130 -1.34 -8.19 18.65
CA ARG A 130 -2.21 -9.38 18.65
C ARG A 130 -3.67 -9.02 18.95
N LEU A 131 -3.91 -8.13 19.90
CA LEU A 131 -5.26 -7.63 20.21
C LEU A 131 -5.82 -6.87 19.02
N PHE A 132 -5.04 -5.96 18.44
CA PHE A 132 -5.46 -5.23 17.26
C PHE A 132 -5.73 -6.15 16.07
N ALA A 133 -4.88 -7.14 15.81
CA ALA A 133 -5.07 -8.11 14.73
C ALA A 133 -6.38 -8.89 14.88
N LYS A 134 -6.80 -9.22 16.12
CA LYS A 134 -8.11 -9.83 16.39
C LYS A 134 -9.26 -8.88 16.03
N LEU A 135 -9.18 -7.62 16.44
CA LEU A 135 -10.19 -6.60 16.12
C LEU A 135 -10.26 -6.32 14.62
N TYR A 136 -9.09 -6.20 13.98
CA TYR A 136 -8.94 -6.01 12.54
C TYR A 136 -9.54 -7.20 11.77
N GLY A 137 -9.23 -8.42 12.19
CA GLY A 137 -9.80 -9.62 11.61
C GLY A 137 -11.32 -9.73 11.79
N PHE A 138 -11.83 -9.32 12.96
CA PHE A 138 -13.27 -9.25 13.23
C PHE A 138 -13.99 -8.26 12.31
N ALA A 139 -13.43 -7.05 12.13
CA ALA A 139 -14.00 -6.02 11.28
C ALA A 139 -13.95 -6.44 9.80
N GLY A 140 -12.79 -6.90 9.33
CA GLY A 140 -12.57 -7.30 7.93
C GLY A 140 -13.43 -8.50 7.51
N ARG A 141 -13.69 -9.46 8.40
CA ARG A 141 -14.58 -10.61 8.14
C ARG A 141 -16.03 -10.21 7.82
N ARG A 142 -16.45 -8.98 8.14
CA ARG A 142 -17.82 -8.51 7.86
C ARG A 142 -18.06 -8.13 6.41
N ASN A 143 -17.02 -8.09 5.59
CA ASN A 143 -17.19 -7.97 4.15
C ASN A 143 -17.96 -9.16 3.56
N HIS A 144 -18.81 -8.88 2.58
CA HIS A 144 -19.42 -9.96 1.77
C HIS A 144 -18.41 -10.51 0.75
N VAL A 145 -17.59 -9.62 0.19
CA VAL A 145 -16.53 -9.94 -0.78
C VAL A 145 -15.25 -9.21 -0.38
N VAL A 146 -14.14 -9.94 -0.32
CA VAL A 146 -12.82 -9.36 -0.09
C VAL A 146 -11.99 -9.57 -1.34
N MET A 147 -11.42 -8.49 -1.86
CA MET A 147 -10.53 -8.47 -3.00
C MET A 147 -9.14 -8.06 -2.52
N VAL A 148 -8.10 -8.70 -3.02
CA VAL A 148 -6.70 -8.42 -2.64
C VAL A 148 -5.83 -8.31 -3.89
N ASN A 149 -4.85 -7.41 -3.85
CA ASN A 149 -4.01 -7.07 -5.01
C ASN A 149 -2.89 -8.08 -5.32
N SER A 150 -2.60 -9.02 -4.42
CA SER A 150 -1.47 -9.93 -4.56
C SER A 150 -1.63 -11.21 -3.74
N THR A 151 -0.83 -12.22 -4.07
CA THR A 151 -0.71 -13.47 -3.31
C THR A 151 -0.17 -13.24 -1.89
N TRP A 152 0.76 -12.29 -1.71
CA TRP A 152 1.28 -11.92 -0.40
C TRP A 152 0.17 -11.31 0.48
N THR A 153 -0.59 -10.34 -0.06
CA THR A 153 -1.70 -9.72 0.66
C THR A 153 -2.79 -10.74 0.98
N HIS A 154 -3.09 -11.63 0.05
CA HIS A 154 -4.00 -12.76 0.26
C HIS A 154 -3.59 -13.60 1.47
N GLY A 155 -2.32 -14.03 1.55
CA GLY A 155 -1.83 -14.87 2.64
C GLY A 155 -2.01 -14.24 4.02
N HIS A 156 -1.77 -12.93 4.15
CA HIS A 156 -1.98 -12.19 5.40
C HIS A 156 -3.47 -12.04 5.74
N ILE A 157 -4.27 -11.59 4.78
CA ILE A 157 -5.71 -11.34 4.99
C ILE A 157 -6.45 -12.65 5.28
N ALA A 158 -6.15 -13.74 4.57
CA ALA A 158 -6.76 -15.04 4.82
C ALA A 158 -6.50 -15.52 6.26
N LYS A 159 -5.27 -15.36 6.76
CA LYS A 159 -4.91 -15.78 8.13
C LYS A 159 -5.50 -14.88 9.21
N ILE A 160 -5.49 -13.55 9.00
CA ILE A 160 -5.95 -12.57 10.01
C ILE A 160 -7.47 -12.45 10.00
N TRP A 161 -8.09 -12.21 8.84
CA TRP A 161 -9.54 -11.99 8.75
C TRP A 161 -10.32 -13.30 8.82
N ARG A 162 -9.75 -14.38 8.27
CA ARG A 162 -10.44 -15.68 8.13
C ARG A 162 -11.80 -15.50 7.44
N ALA A 163 -11.84 -14.63 6.43
CA ALA A 163 -13.01 -14.43 5.58
C ALA A 163 -13.13 -15.61 4.60
N ARG A 164 -14.35 -15.96 4.21
CA ARG A 164 -14.62 -17.09 3.29
C ARG A 164 -14.40 -16.71 1.82
N ASN A 165 -14.80 -15.49 1.45
CA ASN A 165 -14.82 -15.04 0.06
C ASN A 165 -13.69 -14.04 -0.18
N ILE A 166 -12.48 -14.55 -0.40
CA ILE A 166 -11.30 -13.74 -0.71
C ILE A 166 -10.85 -14.05 -2.14
N TYR A 167 -10.78 -13.02 -2.98
CA TYR A 167 -10.40 -13.13 -4.38
C TYR A 167 -9.16 -12.30 -4.66
N ILE A 168 -8.21 -12.88 -5.39
CA ILE A 168 -7.03 -12.14 -5.85
C ILE A 168 -7.42 -11.42 -7.14
N ILE A 169 -7.36 -10.09 -7.11
CA ILE A 169 -7.57 -9.23 -8.27
C ILE A 169 -6.31 -8.38 -8.40
N PHE A 170 -5.47 -8.73 -9.36
CA PHE A 170 -4.27 -7.94 -9.63
C PHE A 170 -4.66 -6.55 -10.16
N PRO A 171 -3.93 -5.50 -9.78
CA PRO A 171 -4.14 -4.17 -10.35
C PRO A 171 -4.02 -4.24 -11.88
N PRO A 172 -4.97 -3.65 -12.62
CA PRO A 172 -4.89 -3.64 -14.08
C PRO A 172 -3.66 -2.83 -14.52
N CYS A 173 -3.03 -3.28 -15.61
CA CYS A 173 -1.95 -2.58 -16.28
C CYS A 173 -2.32 -2.48 -17.76
N ASP A 174 -2.54 -1.28 -18.27
CA ASP A 174 -2.76 -1.07 -19.69
C ASP A 174 -1.42 -1.16 -20.42
N THR A 175 -1.27 -2.18 -21.25
CA THR A 175 -0.06 -2.43 -22.04
C THR A 175 -0.21 -2.02 -23.50
N THR A 176 -1.37 -1.51 -23.91
CA THR A 176 -1.72 -1.28 -25.33
C THR A 176 -0.71 -0.35 -26.01
N SER A 177 -0.39 0.79 -25.39
CA SER A 177 0.59 1.75 -25.90
C SER A 177 2.03 1.20 -25.90
N PHE A 178 2.36 0.25 -25.03
CA PHE A 178 3.68 -0.37 -25.01
C PHE A 178 3.88 -1.36 -26.15
N LEU A 179 2.79 -1.97 -26.65
CA LEU A 179 2.85 -2.89 -27.79
C LEU A 179 3.17 -2.18 -29.11
N GLU A 180 2.90 -0.87 -29.20
CA GLU A 180 3.19 -0.04 -30.38
C GLU A 180 4.68 0.36 -30.47
N LEU A 181 5.45 0.18 -29.39
CA LEU A 181 6.86 0.55 -29.36
C LEU A 181 7.71 -0.40 -30.21
N SER A 182 8.55 0.18 -31.08
CA SER A 182 9.44 -0.61 -31.94
C SER A 182 10.44 -1.42 -31.12
N LEU A 183 10.52 -2.74 -31.35
CA LEU A 183 11.52 -3.62 -30.73
C LEU A 183 12.92 -3.48 -31.34
N HIS A 184 13.08 -2.64 -32.38
CA HIS A 184 14.38 -2.37 -32.99
C HIS A 184 15.32 -1.68 -32.01
N ARG A 185 16.40 -2.38 -31.66
CA ARG A 185 17.42 -1.86 -30.76
C ARG A 185 18.18 -0.72 -31.44
N ARG A 186 18.05 0.49 -30.89
CA ARG A 186 18.83 1.66 -31.31
C ARG A 186 20.14 1.72 -30.51
N GLY A 187 21.26 1.42 -31.17
CA GLY A 187 22.62 1.60 -30.64
C GLY A 187 23.25 0.36 -29.99
N ASN A 188 24.58 0.43 -29.79
CA ASN A 188 25.43 -0.68 -29.32
C ASN A 188 25.63 -0.72 -27.80
N ARG A 189 24.86 0.05 -27.02
CA ARG A 189 24.96 0.05 -25.54
C ARG A 189 24.18 -1.11 -24.93
N PHE A 190 24.71 -1.68 -23.86
CA PHE A 190 24.02 -2.61 -22.98
C PHE A 190 23.36 -1.81 -21.86
N ARG A 191 22.06 -1.50 -22.04
CA ARG A 191 21.31 -0.68 -21.10
C ARG A 191 20.59 -1.54 -20.07
N ILE A 192 20.84 -1.25 -18.80
CA ILE A 192 20.10 -1.77 -17.65
C ILE A 192 19.16 -0.66 -17.22
N VAL A 193 17.85 -0.93 -17.18
CA VAL A 193 16.86 0.06 -16.74
C VAL A 193 16.27 -0.38 -15.42
N SER A 194 16.29 0.51 -14.43
CA SER A 194 15.66 0.31 -13.13
C SER A 194 14.61 1.39 -12.92
N ILE A 195 13.34 0.98 -12.78
CA ILE A 195 12.20 1.89 -12.64
C ILE A 195 11.66 1.77 -11.21
N GLY A 196 11.74 2.86 -10.46
CA GLY A 196 11.28 2.89 -9.07
C GLY A 196 11.41 4.27 -8.46
N GLN A 197 10.52 4.61 -7.51
CA GLN A 197 10.66 5.84 -6.72
C GLN A 197 11.97 5.81 -5.93
N PHE A 198 12.65 6.96 -5.85
CA PHE A 198 13.89 7.07 -5.10
C PHE A 198 13.61 7.06 -3.61
N ARG A 199 13.64 5.85 -3.02
CA ARG A 199 13.35 5.63 -1.61
C ARG A 199 14.30 4.63 -0.96
N PRO A 200 14.49 4.69 0.37
CA PRO A 200 15.37 3.78 1.09
C PRO A 200 15.04 2.29 0.85
N GLU A 201 13.76 1.92 0.83
CA GLU A 201 13.34 0.52 0.64
C GLU A 201 13.62 -0.03 -0.77
N LYS A 202 13.93 0.83 -1.74
CA LYS A 202 14.29 0.42 -3.12
C LYS A 202 15.79 0.16 -3.29
N ASP A 203 16.59 0.49 -2.27
CA ASP A 203 18.03 0.24 -2.17
C ASP A 203 18.81 0.43 -3.49
N HIS A 204 18.69 1.63 -4.06
CA HIS A 204 19.43 1.98 -5.28
C HIS A 204 20.96 1.91 -5.08
N LYS A 205 21.44 2.07 -3.84
CA LYS A 205 22.87 1.93 -3.51
C LYS A 205 23.36 0.51 -3.76
N LEU A 206 22.56 -0.51 -3.41
CA LEU A 206 22.88 -1.90 -3.75
C LEU A 206 22.94 -2.11 -5.26
N GLN A 207 22.06 -1.50 -6.05
CA GLN A 207 22.09 -1.59 -7.51
C GLN A 207 23.41 -1.04 -8.08
N LEU A 208 23.90 0.09 -7.54
CA LEU A 208 25.20 0.67 -7.94
C LEU A 208 26.37 -0.23 -7.54
N ARG A 209 26.34 -0.86 -6.36
CA ARG A 209 27.37 -1.83 -5.93
C ARG A 209 27.39 -3.05 -6.83
N ILE A 210 26.21 -3.60 -7.15
CA ILE A 210 26.07 -4.72 -8.09
C ILE A 210 26.64 -4.33 -9.46
N LEU A 211 26.32 -3.12 -9.96
CA LEU A 211 26.86 -2.64 -11.23
C LEU A 211 28.39 -2.52 -11.16
N ALA A 212 28.96 -1.93 -10.11
CA ALA A 212 30.41 -1.81 -9.95
C ALA A 212 31.09 -3.19 -9.96
N THR A 213 30.55 -4.16 -9.22
CA THR A 213 31.05 -5.55 -9.23
C THR A 213 30.93 -6.19 -10.62
N PHE A 214 29.83 -5.96 -11.32
CA PHE A 214 29.61 -6.46 -12.68
C PHE A 214 30.62 -5.87 -13.67
N LEU A 215 30.82 -4.55 -13.66
CA LEU A 215 31.78 -3.86 -14.52
C LEU A 215 33.22 -4.33 -14.27
N GLY A 216 33.58 -4.62 -13.02
CA GLY A 216 34.91 -5.16 -12.66
C GLY A 216 35.20 -6.54 -13.24
N LYS A 217 34.18 -7.27 -13.71
CA LYS A 217 34.33 -8.58 -14.38
C LYS A 217 34.43 -8.47 -15.91
N LEU A 218 34.32 -7.26 -16.47
CA LEU A 218 34.35 -7.01 -17.91
C LEU A 218 35.69 -6.41 -18.35
N SER A 219 36.05 -6.61 -19.63
CA SER A 219 37.15 -5.86 -20.23
C SER A 219 36.81 -4.37 -20.31
N SER A 220 37.80 -3.49 -20.27
CA SER A 220 37.61 -2.04 -20.27
C SER A 220 36.77 -1.54 -21.45
N GLN A 221 36.89 -2.18 -22.62
CA GLN A 221 36.10 -1.84 -23.80
C GLN A 221 34.62 -2.23 -23.64
N LYS A 222 34.32 -3.40 -23.06
CA LYS A 222 32.94 -3.85 -22.81
C LYS A 222 32.29 -3.04 -21.69
N ALA A 223 33.02 -2.71 -20.64
CA ALA A 223 32.53 -1.90 -19.53
C ALA A 223 32.02 -0.52 -19.98
N LYS A 224 32.71 0.13 -20.93
CA LYS A 224 32.29 1.42 -21.52
C LYS A 224 30.97 1.37 -22.29
N CYS A 225 30.54 0.19 -22.73
CA CYS A 225 29.27 0.01 -23.44
C CYS A 225 28.07 -0.20 -22.51
N VAL A 226 28.30 -0.40 -21.20
CA VAL A 226 27.24 -0.65 -20.22
C VAL A 226 26.71 0.68 -19.66
N GLU A 227 25.39 0.81 -19.58
CA GLU A 227 24.72 2.00 -19.07
C GLU A 227 23.60 1.58 -18.10
N LEU A 228 23.63 2.08 -16.87
CA LEU A 228 22.53 1.94 -15.91
C LEU A 228 21.69 3.22 -15.93
N VAL A 229 20.40 3.08 -16.25
CA VAL A 229 19.43 4.17 -16.25
C VAL A 229 18.45 3.95 -15.10
N LEU A 230 18.51 4.83 -14.10
CA LEU A 230 17.58 4.85 -12.97
C LEU A 230 16.46 5.85 -13.28
N ILE A 231 15.20 5.39 -13.32
CA ILE A 231 14.03 6.21 -13.62
C ILE A 231 13.11 6.20 -12.40
N GLY A 232 12.84 7.39 -11.85
CA GLY A 232 12.09 7.51 -10.62
C GLY A 232 11.64 8.93 -10.32
N SER A 233 10.81 9.06 -9.29
CA SER A 233 10.40 10.33 -8.71
C SER A 233 10.58 10.29 -7.19
N CYS A 234 10.83 11.44 -6.58
CA CYS A 234 10.70 11.66 -5.13
C CYS A 234 9.25 12.01 -4.81
N ARG A 235 8.70 11.53 -3.69
CA ARG A 235 7.30 11.81 -3.33
C ARG A 235 7.20 13.13 -2.56
N ASP A 236 8.05 13.28 -1.55
CA ASP A 236 7.99 14.37 -0.58
C ASP A 236 9.38 15.03 -0.42
N LYS A 237 9.46 16.17 0.29
CA LYS A 237 10.74 16.86 0.54
C LYS A 237 11.75 15.96 1.26
N GLU A 238 11.27 15.01 2.05
CA GLU A 238 12.09 14.04 2.79
C GLU A 238 12.83 13.06 1.86
N ASP A 239 12.30 12.81 0.65
CA ASP A 239 12.92 11.93 -0.35
C ASP A 239 13.98 12.64 -1.21
N LYS A 240 14.27 13.94 -0.98
CA LYS A 240 15.21 14.74 -1.79
C LYS A 240 16.68 14.63 -1.35
N VAL A 241 16.99 13.78 -0.37
CA VAL A 241 18.31 13.67 0.27
C VAL A 241 19.15 12.56 -0.32
#